data_AF-A0AAC9HUW2-F1
#
_entry.id   AF-A0AAC9HUW2-F1
#
_cell.length_a   1.000
_cell.length_b   1.000
_cell.length_c   1.000
_cell.angle_alpha   90.00
_cell.angle_beta   90.00
_cell.angle_gamma   90.00
#
_symmetry.space_group_name_H-M   'P 1'
#
loop_
_entity.id
_entity.type
_entity.pdbx_description
1 polymer ?
#
loop_
_entity_poly.entity_id
_entity_poly.type
_entity_poly.pdbx_seq_one_letter_code
_entity_poly.pdbx_strand_id
1 'polypeptide(L)'
;MDEKKLSGLFHDAVGDTPPASFDEGDVVRTSRRVTARRRMTAAGGSAFGVAVLVGGLMWGGLLPDLPGGPGTGEEMAQNGQEQQTHTVMGGNPLEESSADPRSSSLLDGQHGFQPECGQVDPALVDLLAEELPPTADEQARPVGLDCLPDSRGVSIPVRDDAGSGLLSVVVAPESADSPTAARLPDDAVNASISTADGELLTVVIESADGSTEVPHADELHELLGRLADRL
;
A
#
# COMPACT_ATOMS: atom_id res chain seq x y z
N MET A 1 22.03 48.03 -40.91
CA MET A 1 21.52 47.52 -39.62
C MET A 1 22.74 47.35 -38.73
N ASP A 2 22.79 48.04 -37.60
CA ASP A 2 23.96 48.05 -36.71
C ASP A 2 23.89 46.91 -35.69
N GLU A 3 24.73 45.89 -35.88
CA GLU A 3 24.83 44.72 -35.00
C GLU A 3 25.22 45.10 -33.56
N LYS A 4 26.00 46.19 -33.42
CA LYS A 4 26.39 46.75 -32.12
C LYS A 4 25.22 47.35 -31.34
N LYS A 5 24.16 47.79 -32.04
CA LYS A 5 22.95 48.34 -31.41
C LYS A 5 22.04 47.24 -30.89
N LEU A 6 22.02 46.08 -31.54
CA LEU A 6 21.29 44.90 -31.07
C LEU A 6 21.95 44.28 -29.84
N SER A 7 23.29 44.12 -29.85
CA SER A 7 24.01 43.56 -28.70
C SER A 7 23.84 44.39 -27.42
N GLY A 8 23.73 45.72 -27.54
CA GLY A 8 23.47 46.60 -26.40
C GLY A 8 22.10 46.39 -25.77
N LEU A 9 21.05 46.22 -26.59
CA LEU A 9 19.69 46.00 -26.10
C LEU A 9 19.52 44.63 -25.42
N PHE A 10 20.26 43.61 -25.86
CA PHE A 10 20.25 42.31 -25.20
C PHE A 10 21.03 42.31 -23.88
N HIS A 11 22.04 43.16 -23.73
CA HIS A 11 22.83 43.25 -22.49
C HIS A 11 22.06 43.99 -21.38
N ASP A 12 21.33 45.05 -21.71
CA ASP A 12 20.53 45.83 -20.74
C ASP A 12 19.26 45.08 -20.25
N ALA A 13 18.80 44.04 -20.97
CA ALA A 13 17.62 43.26 -20.60
C ALA A 13 17.92 42.11 -19.62
N VAL A 14 19.19 41.76 -19.41
CA VAL A 14 19.60 40.76 -18.44
C VAL A 14 19.82 41.48 -17.11
N GLY A 15 18.75 41.58 -16.32
CA GLY A 15 18.83 42.06 -14.94
C GLY A 15 19.76 41.19 -14.08
N ASP A 16 20.22 41.73 -12.96
CA ASP A 16 21.05 41.02 -11.99
C ASP A 16 20.46 39.64 -11.67
N THR A 17 21.29 38.60 -11.77
CA THR A 17 20.86 37.23 -11.51
C THR A 17 20.38 37.14 -10.06
N PRO A 18 19.12 36.73 -9.81
CA PRO A 18 18.62 36.60 -8.45
C PRO A 18 19.48 35.58 -7.69
N PRO A 19 19.75 35.82 -6.40
CA PRO A 19 20.52 34.88 -5.60
C PRO A 19 19.81 33.52 -5.58
N ALA A 20 20.58 32.43 -5.62
CA ALA A 20 20.03 31.08 -5.55
C ALA A 20 19.14 30.95 -4.31
N SER A 21 17.88 30.57 -4.51
CA SER A 21 16.91 30.31 -3.44
C SER A 21 17.14 28.98 -2.73
N PHE A 22 18.15 28.22 -3.17
CA PHE A 22 18.51 26.92 -2.66
C PHE A 22 20.01 26.93 -2.33
N ASP A 23 20.34 26.81 -1.06
CA ASP A 23 21.73 26.80 -0.60
C ASP A 23 22.11 25.44 0.01
N GLU A 24 23.41 25.27 0.25
CA GLU A 24 23.95 24.06 0.89
C GLU A 24 23.39 23.87 2.31
N GLY A 25 23.00 24.95 2.99
CA GLY A 25 22.38 24.94 4.30
C GLY A 25 21.01 24.28 4.31
N ASP A 26 20.20 24.48 3.27
CA ASP A 26 18.89 23.83 3.11
C ASP A 26 19.03 22.31 2.98
N VAL A 27 20.03 21.84 2.24
CA VAL A 27 20.35 20.41 2.09
C VAL A 27 20.83 19.82 3.42
N VAL A 28 21.72 20.52 4.14
CA VAL A 28 22.23 20.02 5.43
C VAL A 28 21.14 20.00 6.49
N ARG A 29 20.25 21.00 6.52
CA ARG A 29 19.14 21.09 7.47
C ARG A 29 18.09 20.00 7.23
N THR A 30 17.72 19.76 5.98
CA THR A 30 16.80 18.66 5.60
C THR A 30 17.42 17.28 5.84
N SER A 31 18.68 17.07 5.46
CA SER A 31 19.39 15.80 5.69
C SER A 31 19.53 15.44 7.17
N ARG A 32 19.82 16.43 8.03
CA ARG A 32 19.86 16.22 9.49
C ARG A 32 18.50 15.81 10.04
N ARG A 33 17.40 16.38 9.54
CA ARG A 33 16.03 16.02 9.95
C ARG A 33 15.69 14.57 9.60
N VAL A 34 16.06 14.11 8.40
CA VAL A 34 15.86 12.72 7.95
C VAL A 34 16.72 11.74 8.76
N THR A 35 17.98 12.09 9.01
CA THR A 35 18.91 11.23 9.79
C THR A 35 18.49 11.12 11.26
N ALA A 36 17.93 12.19 11.85
CA ALA A 36 17.41 12.15 13.21
C ALA A 36 16.21 11.20 13.37
N ARG A 37 15.27 11.19 12.42
CA ARG A 37 14.13 10.25 12.42
C ARG A 37 14.57 8.79 12.37
N ARG A 38 15.55 8.44 11.53
CA ARG A 38 16.09 7.07 11.43
C ARG A 38 16.76 6.56 12.71
N ARG A 39 17.30 7.46 13.55
CA ARG A 39 17.92 7.05 14.82
C ARG A 39 16.90 6.84 15.94
N MET A 40 15.72 7.47 15.87
CA MET A 40 14.66 7.24 16.86
C MET A 40 13.93 5.91 16.65
N THR A 41 13.88 5.37 15.43
CA THR A 41 13.31 4.04 15.16
C THR A 41 14.23 2.87 15.53
N ALA A 42 15.55 3.07 15.56
CA ALA A 42 16.51 2.02 15.89
C ALA A 42 16.72 1.76 17.40
N ALA A 43 16.24 2.64 18.29
CA ALA A 43 16.47 2.54 19.73
C ALA A 43 15.32 1.92 20.54
N GLY A 44 14.15 1.65 19.92
CA GLY A 44 12.96 1.12 20.60
C GLY A 44 12.74 -0.39 20.49
N GLY A 45 13.51 -1.10 19.64
CA GLY A 45 13.24 -2.51 19.30
C GLY A 45 14.00 -3.57 20.12
N SER A 46 14.99 -3.21 20.93
CA SER A 46 15.96 -4.18 21.48
C SER A 46 15.82 -4.48 22.98
N ALA A 47 14.66 -4.24 23.59
CA ALA A 47 14.44 -4.52 25.02
C ALA A 47 13.44 -5.66 25.32
N PHE A 48 12.63 -6.11 24.35
CA PHE A 48 11.64 -7.18 24.58
C PHE A 48 12.12 -8.60 24.20
N GLY A 49 13.25 -8.75 23.51
CA GLY A 49 13.76 -10.06 23.04
C GLY A 49 14.53 -10.91 24.05
N VAL A 50 14.88 -10.40 25.23
CA VAL A 50 15.70 -11.14 26.23
C VAL A 50 14.93 -11.47 27.51
N ALA A 51 13.82 -10.79 27.82
CA ALA A 51 13.05 -11.04 29.03
C ALA A 51 12.21 -12.34 28.99
N VAL A 52 11.88 -12.86 27.81
CA VAL A 52 11.03 -14.06 27.66
C VAL A 52 11.80 -15.38 27.84
N LEU A 53 13.14 -15.37 27.76
CA LEU A 53 13.95 -16.60 27.92
C LEU A 53 14.37 -16.91 29.37
N VAL A 54 14.09 -16.03 30.34
CA VAL A 54 14.47 -16.23 31.76
C VAL A 54 13.26 -16.29 32.71
N GLY A 55 12.07 -15.87 32.29
CA GLY A 55 10.86 -15.84 33.14
C GLY A 55 9.99 -17.11 33.16
N GLY A 56 10.20 -18.06 32.24
CA GLY A 56 9.29 -19.20 32.02
C GLY A 56 9.53 -20.44 32.89
N LEU A 57 10.44 -20.39 33.87
CA LEU A 57 10.94 -21.58 34.58
C LEU A 57 10.62 -21.66 36.08
N MET A 58 9.71 -20.82 36.60
CA MET A 58 9.47 -20.71 38.05
C MET A 58 8.02 -20.84 38.50
N TRP A 59 7.11 -21.42 37.71
CA TRP A 59 5.74 -21.74 38.18
C TRP A 59 5.18 -23.02 37.52
N GLY A 60 5.83 -24.15 37.77
CA GLY A 60 5.38 -25.46 37.26
C GLY A 60 6.11 -26.66 37.85
N GLY A 61 6.48 -26.60 39.13
CA GLY A 61 7.08 -27.72 39.84
C GLY A 61 6.08 -28.42 40.76
N LEU A 62 5.40 -29.45 40.26
CA LEU A 62 5.06 -30.65 41.05
C LEU A 62 4.96 -31.86 40.09
N LEU A 63 6.05 -32.64 40.07
CA LEU A 63 6.23 -33.97 39.45
C LEU A 63 5.24 -35.02 40.00
N PRO A 64 5.17 -36.30 39.52
CA PRO A 64 6.00 -37.02 38.53
C PRO A 64 5.17 -37.73 37.40
N ASP A 65 5.71 -38.02 36.22
CA ASP A 65 6.30 -39.33 35.91
C ASP A 65 7.19 -39.27 34.64
N LEU A 66 8.19 -40.15 34.62
CA LEU A 66 9.45 -40.11 33.89
C LEU A 66 9.40 -40.72 32.46
N PRO A 67 10.46 -40.54 31.65
CA PRO A 67 10.57 -41.07 30.29
C PRO A 67 11.12 -42.51 30.27
N GLY A 68 10.61 -43.31 29.33
CA GLY A 68 11.36 -44.38 28.64
C GLY A 68 11.78 -45.61 29.45
N GLY A 69 11.10 -46.75 29.19
CA GLY A 69 11.63 -48.11 29.45
C GLY A 69 10.58 -49.21 29.24
N PRO A 70 10.92 -50.40 28.72
CA PRO A 70 10.07 -51.16 27.79
C PRO A 70 9.31 -52.33 28.43
N GLY A 71 8.14 -52.71 27.90
CA GLY A 71 7.51 -53.99 28.23
C GLY A 71 6.03 -54.16 27.83
N THR A 72 5.80 -55.10 26.91
CA THR A 72 4.76 -56.17 26.92
C THR A 72 3.27 -55.87 27.12
N GLY A 73 2.45 -56.46 26.23
CA GLY A 73 1.03 -56.81 26.41
C GLY A 73 0.08 -55.90 25.64
N GLU A 74 -0.41 -56.26 24.45
CA GLU A 74 -1.59 -57.13 24.22
C GLU A 74 -2.82 -56.77 25.07
N GLU A 75 -3.81 -56.10 24.47
CA GLU A 75 -5.26 -56.39 24.53
C GLU A 75 -5.99 -55.34 23.67
N MET A 76 -6.52 -55.73 22.50
CA MET A 76 -7.93 -56.10 22.25
C MET A 76 -8.92 -54.99 22.65
N ALA A 77 -9.49 -54.26 21.68
CA ALA A 77 -10.62 -54.63 20.82
C ALA A 77 -12.00 -54.53 21.51
N GLN A 78 -12.97 -54.04 20.73
CA GLN A 78 -14.42 -53.89 20.99
C GLN A 78 -14.79 -52.58 21.71
N ASN A 79 -15.77 -51.80 21.26
CA ASN A 79 -17.08 -52.15 20.67
C ASN A 79 -17.57 -50.92 19.86
N GLY A 80 -18.02 -51.04 18.60
CA GLY A 80 -19.41 -51.33 18.19
C GLY A 80 -20.20 -50.01 17.98
N GLN A 81 -21.06 -49.76 17.00
CA GLN A 81 -21.70 -50.50 15.90
C GLN A 81 -22.23 -49.43 14.90
N GLU A 82 -22.03 -49.60 13.60
CA GLU A 82 -23.06 -49.86 12.56
C GLU A 82 -24.27 -48.90 12.52
N GLN A 83 -24.44 -48.15 11.41
CA GLN A 83 -25.59 -48.33 10.50
C GLN A 83 -25.48 -47.49 9.20
N GLN A 84 -25.37 -48.23 8.09
CA GLN A 84 -26.10 -48.08 6.82
C GLN A 84 -26.00 -46.77 6.04
N THR A 85 -25.17 -46.77 4.99
CA THR A 85 -25.35 -45.90 3.81
C THR A 85 -25.79 -46.72 2.61
N HIS A 86 -26.97 -46.36 2.10
CA HIS A 86 -27.50 -46.81 0.82
C HIS A 86 -26.72 -46.20 -0.34
N THR A 87 -26.38 -47.03 -1.32
CA THR A 87 -25.81 -46.66 -2.63
C THR A 87 -26.79 -45.84 -3.48
N VAL A 88 -26.38 -44.66 -3.94
CA VAL A 88 -26.82 -44.03 -5.20
C VAL A 88 -25.60 -43.42 -5.89
N MET A 89 -25.30 -43.87 -7.10
CA MET A 89 -24.29 -43.30 -8.01
C MET A 89 -24.84 -42.06 -8.74
N GLY A 90 -23.98 -41.06 -8.95
CA GLY A 90 -24.21 -39.99 -9.94
C GLY A 90 -23.43 -38.73 -9.59
N GLY A 91 -22.31 -38.47 -10.29
CA GLY A 91 -21.31 -37.46 -9.93
C GLY A 91 -21.69 -36.00 -10.20
N ASN A 92 -20.99 -35.10 -9.50
CA ASN A 92 -20.51 -33.79 -9.96
C ASN A 92 -19.48 -33.19 -8.94
N PRO A 93 -18.71 -32.15 -9.31
CA PRO A 93 -17.29 -32.01 -8.94
C PRO A 93 -16.98 -30.94 -7.87
N LEU A 94 -15.71 -30.94 -7.43
CA LEU A 94 -14.94 -29.85 -6.77
C LEU A 94 -15.39 -29.42 -5.35
N GLU A 95 -14.83 -30.08 -4.34
CA GLU A 95 -14.55 -29.45 -3.05
C GLU A 95 -13.13 -28.85 -3.12
N GLU A 96 -13.03 -27.53 -3.31
CA GLU A 96 -11.81 -26.79 -3.03
C GLU A 96 -12.12 -25.76 -1.93
N SER A 97 -11.65 -26.13 -0.75
CA SER A 97 -11.36 -25.33 0.45
C SER A 97 -11.82 -23.87 0.45
N SER A 98 -12.89 -23.61 1.20
CA SER A 98 -13.24 -22.28 1.70
C SER A 98 -12.06 -21.69 2.48
N ALA A 99 -11.35 -20.73 1.88
CA ALA A 99 -10.44 -19.86 2.61
C ALA A 99 -11.26 -18.89 3.46
N ASP A 100 -11.22 -19.06 4.78
CA ASP A 100 -11.77 -18.13 5.77
C ASP A 100 -11.05 -16.76 5.67
N PRO A 101 -11.73 -15.64 5.40
CA PRO A 101 -11.09 -14.32 5.25
C PRO A 101 -10.84 -13.61 6.59
N ARG A 102 -10.56 -14.34 7.67
CA ARG A 102 -10.50 -13.77 9.05
C ARG A 102 -9.10 -13.75 9.69
N SER A 103 -8.04 -13.79 8.89
CA SER A 103 -6.66 -13.83 9.42
C SER A 103 -5.80 -12.63 9.00
N SER A 104 -6.32 -11.42 9.13
CA SER A 104 -5.53 -10.19 8.98
C SER A 104 -6.05 -9.10 9.91
N SER A 105 -5.98 -9.32 11.23
CA SER A 105 -6.25 -8.25 12.22
C SER A 105 -5.69 -8.60 13.60
N LEU A 106 -4.35 -8.68 13.74
CA LEU A 106 -3.71 -8.69 15.06
C LEU A 106 -2.34 -7.97 15.05
N LEU A 107 -2.16 -6.94 14.22
CA LEU A 107 -1.00 -6.06 14.28
C LEU A 107 -1.47 -4.61 14.37
N ASP A 108 -1.06 -3.99 15.47
CA ASP A 108 -1.13 -2.58 15.84
C ASP A 108 -2.50 -1.91 16.05
N GLY A 109 -2.71 -1.49 17.30
CA GLY A 109 -3.85 -0.67 17.67
C GLY A 109 -3.68 0.78 17.24
N GLN A 110 -4.20 1.12 16.07
CA GLN A 110 -4.95 2.34 15.76
C GLN A 110 -5.14 2.38 14.24
N HIS A 111 -6.41 2.23 13.82
CA HIS A 111 -6.90 2.18 12.43
C HIS A 111 -6.51 0.90 11.67
N GLY A 112 -7.37 -0.12 11.76
CA GLY A 112 -7.23 -1.35 10.97
C GLY A 112 -7.53 -1.06 9.50
N PHE A 113 -6.66 -1.53 8.61
CA PHE A 113 -6.93 -1.51 7.17
C PHE A 113 -8.04 -2.51 6.83
N GLN A 114 -8.88 -2.16 5.86
CA GLN A 114 -9.94 -3.00 5.33
C GLN A 114 -9.62 -3.41 3.88
N PRO A 115 -10.06 -4.60 3.44
CA PRO A 115 -9.92 -5.00 2.06
C PRO A 115 -10.75 -4.05 1.19
N GLU A 116 -10.12 -3.58 0.10
CA GLU A 116 -10.68 -2.62 -0.85
C GLU A 116 -10.89 -1.21 -0.26
N CYS A 117 -10.68 -0.18 -1.09
CA CYS A 117 -10.77 1.22 -0.66
C CYS A 117 -12.19 1.77 -0.70
N GLY A 118 -13.13 1.02 -0.11
CA GLY A 118 -14.55 1.37 -0.07
C GLY A 118 -15.24 1.29 -1.43
N GLN A 119 -16.36 2.02 -1.56
CA GLN A 119 -17.10 2.10 -2.82
C GLN A 119 -16.39 3.03 -3.81
N VAL A 120 -16.57 2.73 -5.10
CA VAL A 120 -16.11 3.60 -6.18
C VAL A 120 -16.76 4.98 -6.02
N ASP A 121 -15.95 6.01 -5.90
CA ASP A 121 -16.41 7.39 -5.80
C ASP A 121 -16.80 7.92 -7.20
N PRO A 122 -18.09 8.19 -7.47
CA PRO A 122 -18.53 8.67 -8.77
C PRO A 122 -17.97 10.05 -9.11
N ALA A 123 -17.72 10.92 -8.11
CA ALA A 123 -17.12 12.23 -8.37
C ALA A 123 -15.66 12.07 -8.83
N LEU A 124 -14.94 11.11 -8.25
CA LEU A 124 -13.58 10.79 -8.65
C LEU A 124 -13.54 10.16 -10.05
N VAL A 125 -14.52 9.33 -10.40
CA VAL A 125 -14.67 8.79 -11.77
C VAL A 125 -14.83 9.91 -12.79
N ASP A 126 -15.74 10.85 -12.52
CA ASP A 126 -16.01 11.97 -13.42
C ASP A 126 -14.76 12.86 -13.58
N LEU A 127 -14.06 13.16 -12.48
CA LEU A 127 -12.81 13.93 -12.52
C LEU A 127 -11.71 13.22 -13.32
N LEU A 128 -11.55 11.91 -13.15
CA LEU A 128 -10.55 11.15 -13.91
C LEU A 128 -10.90 11.08 -15.40
N ALA A 129 -12.19 11.00 -15.74
CA ALA A 129 -12.63 10.99 -17.13
C ALA A 129 -12.34 12.32 -17.87
N GLU A 130 -12.23 13.43 -17.15
CA GLU A 130 -11.83 14.73 -17.71
C GLU A 130 -10.30 14.86 -17.87
N GLU A 131 -9.53 14.21 -17.00
CA GLU A 131 -8.07 14.34 -16.94
C GLU A 131 -7.35 13.31 -17.82
N LEU A 132 -7.93 12.13 -18.00
CA LEU A 132 -7.31 11.04 -18.74
C LEU A 132 -7.81 11.01 -20.19
N PRO A 133 -6.93 10.67 -21.14
CA PRO A 133 -7.35 10.48 -22.53
C PRO A 133 -8.38 9.35 -22.61
N PRO A 134 -9.42 9.47 -23.45
CA PRO A 134 -10.47 8.46 -23.56
C PRO A 134 -9.91 7.16 -24.10
N THR A 135 -9.86 6.12 -23.28
CA THR A 135 -9.56 4.75 -23.70
C THR A 135 -10.87 4.01 -23.98
N ALA A 136 -10.87 3.18 -25.03
CA ALA A 136 -12.10 2.80 -25.74
C ALA A 136 -13.12 1.98 -24.92
N ASP A 137 -12.74 1.33 -23.80
CA ASP A 137 -13.63 0.41 -23.06
C ASP A 137 -13.21 0.21 -21.59
N GLU A 138 -12.67 1.22 -20.92
CA GLU A 138 -12.05 1.04 -19.61
C GLU A 138 -12.97 1.54 -18.48
N GLN A 139 -13.64 0.57 -17.85
CA GLN A 139 -14.58 0.82 -16.75
C GLN A 139 -13.83 1.07 -15.45
N ALA A 140 -14.28 2.06 -14.69
CA ALA A 140 -13.89 2.26 -13.31
C ALA A 140 -14.21 1.03 -12.46
N ARG A 141 -13.26 0.63 -11.60
CA ARG A 141 -13.35 -0.54 -10.71
C ARG A 141 -12.99 -0.15 -9.28
N PRO A 142 -13.42 -0.93 -8.27
CA PRO A 142 -12.94 -0.78 -6.90
C PRO A 142 -11.42 -0.95 -6.84
N VAL A 143 -10.79 -0.22 -5.92
CA VAL A 143 -9.34 -0.28 -5.71
C VAL A 143 -8.97 -1.57 -4.99
N GLY A 144 -8.05 -2.34 -5.56
CA GLY A 144 -7.57 -3.62 -5.02
C GLY A 144 -6.52 -3.50 -3.91
N LEU A 145 -6.48 -2.38 -3.19
CA LEU A 145 -5.54 -2.12 -2.08
C LEU A 145 -6.28 -2.27 -0.75
N ASP A 146 -5.54 -2.63 0.30
CA ASP A 146 -6.04 -2.60 1.67
C ASP A 146 -5.95 -1.17 2.21
N CYS A 147 -7.08 -0.54 2.48
CA CYS A 147 -7.18 0.90 2.72
C CYS A 147 -7.67 1.24 4.13
N LEU A 148 -7.46 2.48 4.57
CA LEU A 148 -8.02 2.95 5.85
C LEU A 148 -9.57 2.90 5.83
N PRO A 149 -10.22 2.77 6.99
CA PRO A 149 -11.66 2.97 7.11
C PRO A 149 -12.08 4.32 6.54
N ASP A 150 -13.28 4.37 5.96
CA ASP A 150 -13.85 5.56 5.33
C ASP A 150 -13.04 6.14 4.15
N SER A 151 -12.03 5.40 3.66
CA SER A 151 -11.38 5.72 2.39
C SER A 151 -12.33 5.44 1.23
N ARG A 152 -12.20 6.25 0.19
CA ARG A 152 -12.88 6.06 -1.10
C ARG A 152 -11.85 6.05 -2.21
N GLY A 153 -12.12 5.35 -3.30
CA GLY A 153 -11.16 5.30 -4.40
C GLY A 153 -11.72 4.70 -5.66
N VAL A 154 -10.93 4.82 -6.73
CA VAL A 154 -11.24 4.24 -8.04
C VAL A 154 -9.97 3.74 -8.69
N SER A 155 -10.07 2.59 -9.36
CA SER A 155 -9.04 2.10 -10.27
C SER A 155 -9.55 2.16 -11.70
N ILE A 156 -8.76 2.75 -12.59
CA ILE A 156 -9.04 2.84 -14.02
C ILE A 156 -7.80 2.34 -14.77
N PRO A 157 -7.95 1.44 -15.75
CA PRO A 157 -6.83 1.08 -16.60
C PRO A 157 -6.39 2.29 -17.44
N VAL A 158 -5.09 2.41 -17.65
CA VAL A 158 -4.47 3.52 -18.38
C VAL A 158 -3.52 3.00 -19.43
N ARG A 159 -3.36 3.77 -20.51
CA ARG A 159 -2.41 3.45 -21.59
C ARG A 159 -1.85 4.72 -22.21
N ASP A 160 -0.54 4.69 -22.44
CA ASP A 160 0.20 5.71 -23.19
C ASP A 160 1.21 5.05 -24.14
N ASP A 161 2.19 5.84 -24.61
CA ASP A 161 3.27 5.35 -25.48
C ASP A 161 4.25 4.42 -24.76
N ALA A 162 4.32 4.46 -23.42
CA ALA A 162 5.19 3.64 -22.59
C ALA A 162 4.56 2.27 -22.25
N GLY A 163 3.23 2.18 -22.24
CA GLY A 163 2.55 0.89 -22.14
C GLY A 163 1.16 0.99 -21.54
N SER A 164 0.71 -0.11 -20.94
CA SER A 164 -0.56 -0.19 -20.22
C SER A 164 -0.35 -0.48 -18.75
N GLY A 165 -1.24 0.01 -17.92
CA GLY A 165 -1.20 -0.15 -16.48
C GLY A 165 -2.55 0.09 -15.82
N LEU A 166 -2.55 0.12 -14.50
CA LEU A 166 -3.71 0.41 -13.67
C LEU A 166 -3.41 1.64 -12.80
N LEU A 167 -4.19 2.70 -13.00
CA LEU A 167 -4.17 3.90 -12.16
C LEU A 167 -5.19 3.72 -11.05
N SER A 168 -4.73 3.67 -9.81
CA SER A 168 -5.55 3.61 -8.61
C SER A 168 -5.46 4.93 -7.85
N VAL A 169 -6.60 5.56 -7.59
CA VAL A 169 -6.70 6.82 -6.86
C VAL A 169 -7.48 6.58 -5.58
N VAL A 170 -6.92 6.99 -4.46
CA VAL A 170 -7.48 6.78 -3.11
C VAL A 170 -7.50 8.10 -2.37
N VAL A 171 -8.65 8.44 -1.79
CA VAL A 171 -8.82 9.55 -0.86
C VAL A 171 -9.10 8.99 0.53
N ALA A 172 -8.24 9.29 1.49
CA ALA A 172 -8.37 8.88 2.88
C ALA A 172 -8.62 10.10 3.79
N PRO A 173 -9.37 9.94 4.90
CA PRO A 173 -9.73 11.04 5.80
C PRO A 173 -8.54 11.58 6.63
N GLU A 174 -7.39 10.91 6.61
CA GLU A 174 -6.20 11.31 7.36
C GLU A 174 -5.26 12.21 6.54
N SER A 175 -4.43 13.01 7.19
CA SER A 175 -3.51 13.96 6.54
C SER A 175 -2.30 13.28 5.87
N ALA A 176 -1.56 14.02 5.02
CA ALA A 176 -0.44 13.54 4.19
C ALA A 176 0.73 12.81 4.88
N ASP A 177 0.76 12.76 6.21
CA ASP A 177 1.74 11.98 6.98
C ASP A 177 1.26 10.54 7.30
N SER A 178 0.01 10.18 6.96
CA SER A 178 -0.57 8.85 7.15
C SER A 178 -0.55 8.01 5.87
N PRO A 179 -0.35 6.68 5.94
CA PRO A 179 -0.47 5.82 4.77
C PRO A 179 -1.95 5.68 4.34
N THR A 180 -2.25 5.85 3.05
CA THR A 180 -3.61 5.57 2.53
C THR A 180 -3.91 4.08 2.38
N ALA A 181 -2.86 3.25 2.26
CA ALA A 181 -2.96 1.81 2.10
C ALA A 181 -1.96 1.06 2.98
N ALA A 182 -2.29 -0.17 3.38
CA ALA A 182 -1.47 -1.02 4.24
C ALA A 182 -0.14 -1.37 3.56
N ARG A 183 -0.21 -1.61 2.25
CA ARG A 183 0.93 -1.91 1.40
C ARG A 183 0.67 -1.38 0.00
N LEU A 184 1.65 -0.67 -0.53
CA LEU A 184 1.69 -0.30 -1.94
C LEU A 184 2.45 -1.40 -2.73
N PRO A 185 2.10 -1.64 -3.99
CA PRO A 185 2.84 -2.56 -4.86
C PRO A 185 4.30 -2.11 -4.99
N ASP A 186 5.23 -3.06 -4.97
CA ASP A 186 6.67 -2.78 -4.92
C ASP A 186 7.22 -2.18 -6.23
N ASP A 187 6.53 -2.41 -7.33
CA ASP A 187 6.82 -1.94 -8.69
C ASP A 187 5.91 -0.80 -9.16
N ALA A 188 5.04 -0.29 -8.29
CA ALA A 188 4.18 0.85 -8.59
C ALA A 188 4.90 2.19 -8.38
N VAL A 189 4.59 3.15 -9.26
CA VAL A 189 4.91 4.56 -9.01
C VAL A 189 3.74 5.17 -8.24
N ASN A 190 4.03 5.88 -7.16
CA ASN A 190 3.01 6.50 -6.32
C ASN A 190 3.40 7.90 -5.87
N ALA A 191 2.39 8.71 -5.61
CA ALA A 191 2.54 10.05 -5.06
C ALA A 191 1.30 10.41 -4.23
N SER A 192 1.47 11.25 -3.23
CA SER A 192 0.40 11.66 -2.32
C SER A 192 0.45 13.15 -1.98
N ILE A 193 -0.73 13.77 -1.82
CA ILE A 193 -0.88 15.19 -1.47
C ILE A 193 -2.14 15.39 -0.61
N SER A 194 -2.17 16.44 0.21
CA SER A 194 -3.40 16.85 0.90
C SER A 194 -4.34 17.64 -0.03
N THR A 195 -5.62 17.34 0.02
CA THR A 195 -6.70 18.08 -0.67
C THR A 195 -7.05 19.37 0.07
N ALA A 196 -7.90 20.21 -0.52
CA ALA A 196 -8.35 21.45 0.12
C ALA A 196 -9.13 21.20 1.42
N ASP A 197 -9.84 20.07 1.47
CA ASP A 197 -10.60 19.61 2.64
C ASP A 197 -9.73 18.92 3.71
N GLY A 198 -8.43 18.79 3.47
CA GLY A 198 -7.46 18.21 4.41
C GLY A 198 -7.37 16.69 4.38
N GLU A 199 -8.03 16.04 3.42
CA GLU A 199 -7.93 14.61 3.15
C GLU A 199 -6.61 14.30 2.42
N LEU A 200 -6.15 13.05 2.48
CA LEU A 200 -4.99 12.60 1.73
C LEU A 200 -5.43 11.92 0.44
N LEU A 201 -5.05 12.52 -0.68
CA LEU A 201 -5.16 11.94 -2.00
C LEU A 201 -3.86 11.21 -2.33
N THR A 202 -3.94 9.92 -2.61
CA THR A 202 -2.84 9.10 -3.12
C THR A 202 -3.20 8.56 -4.49
N VAL A 203 -2.26 8.67 -5.42
CA VAL A 203 -2.33 8.07 -6.74
C VAL A 203 -1.23 7.03 -6.87
N VAL A 204 -1.60 5.85 -7.36
CA VAL A 204 -0.73 4.69 -7.56
C VAL A 204 -0.89 4.22 -8.99
N ILE A 205 0.21 4.00 -9.71
CA ILE A 205 0.19 3.44 -11.05
C ILE A 205 1.00 2.15 -11.06
N GLU A 206 0.32 1.07 -11.38
CA GLU A 206 0.91 -0.25 -11.58
C GLU A 206 1.08 -0.50 -13.08
N SER A 207 2.25 -0.97 -13.51
CA SER A 207 2.42 -1.44 -14.89
C SER A 207 1.75 -2.79 -15.09
N ALA A 208 1.29 -3.09 -16.30
CA ALA A 208 0.80 -4.42 -16.64
C ALA A 208 1.90 -5.49 -16.47
N ASP A 209 1.51 -6.71 -16.15
CA ASP A 209 2.41 -7.84 -15.91
C ASP A 209 3.47 -7.98 -17.02
N GLY A 210 4.74 -7.99 -16.61
CA GLY A 210 5.87 -8.15 -17.52
C GLY A 210 6.31 -6.88 -18.24
N SER A 211 5.67 -5.72 -17.98
CA SER A 211 6.21 -4.41 -18.33
C SER A 211 7.12 -3.88 -17.22
N THR A 212 8.16 -3.15 -17.60
CA THR A 212 8.99 -2.36 -16.69
C THR A 212 8.75 -0.85 -16.85
N GLU A 213 7.91 -0.49 -17.80
CA GLU A 213 7.53 0.88 -18.10
C GLU A 213 6.16 1.15 -17.48
N VAL A 214 6.10 2.19 -16.65
CA VAL A 214 4.90 2.60 -15.93
C VAL A 214 4.28 3.78 -16.70
N PRO A 215 3.04 3.64 -17.20
CA PRO A 215 2.40 4.70 -17.97
C PRO A 215 2.18 5.95 -17.12
N HIS A 216 2.29 7.13 -17.71
CA HIS A 216 2.09 8.44 -17.06
C HIS A 216 2.98 8.70 -15.82
N ALA A 217 4.07 7.96 -15.62
CA ALA A 217 4.92 8.10 -14.44
C ALA A 217 5.48 9.53 -14.26
N ASP A 218 5.85 10.19 -15.37
CA ASP A 218 6.39 11.55 -15.36
C ASP A 218 5.31 12.62 -15.09
N GLU A 219 4.06 12.33 -15.42
CA GLU A 219 2.91 13.25 -15.30
C GLU A 219 2.20 13.10 -13.95
N LEU A 220 2.54 12.07 -13.17
CA LEU A 220 1.85 11.70 -11.93
C LEU A 220 1.69 12.85 -10.94
N HIS A 221 2.75 13.64 -10.72
CA HIS A 221 2.70 14.77 -9.79
C HIS A 221 1.81 15.91 -10.28
N GLU A 222 1.75 16.11 -11.60
CA GLU A 222 0.89 17.13 -12.20
C GLU A 222 -0.58 16.71 -12.14
N LEU A 223 -0.87 15.45 -12.50
CA LEU A 223 -2.20 14.86 -12.36
C LEU A 223 -2.70 14.94 -10.91
N LEU A 224 -1.85 14.54 -9.95
CA LEU A 224 -2.15 14.59 -8.53
C LEU A 224 -2.50 16.00 -8.06
N GLY A 225 -1.75 17.02 -8.50
CA GLY A 225 -2.03 18.42 -8.19
C GLY A 225 -3.37 18.89 -8.76
N ARG A 226 -3.67 18.58 -10.02
CA ARG A 226 -4.93 18.96 -10.66
C ARG A 226 -6.14 18.30 -10.02
N LEU A 227 -6.02 17.05 -9.58
CA LEU A 227 -7.06 16.35 -8.82
C LEU A 227 -7.25 16.97 -7.42
N ALA A 228 -6.16 17.25 -6.70
CA ALA A 228 -6.23 17.83 -5.36
C ALA A 228 -6.82 19.25 -5.33
N ASP A 229 -6.63 20.05 -6.39
CA ASP A 229 -7.22 21.39 -6.49
C ASP A 229 -8.75 21.37 -6.70
N ARG A 230 -9.31 20.22 -7.10
CA ARG A 230 -10.74 20.03 -7.40
C ARG A 230 -11.48 19.23 -6.33
N LEU A 231 -10.74 18.61 -5.40
CA LEU A 231 -11.25 17.88 -4.23
C LEU A 231 -11.17 18.80 -3.01
#